data_AF-A0A1W1URQ5-F1
#
_entry.id   AF-A0A1W1URQ5-F1
#
_cell.length_a   1.000
_cell.length_b   1.000
_cell.length_c   1.000
_cell.angle_alpha   90.00
_cell.angle_beta   90.00
_cell.angle_gamma   90.00
#
_symmetry.space_group_name_H-M   'P 1'
#
loop_
_entity.id
_entity.type
_entity.pdbx_description
1 polymer ?
#
loop_
_entity_poly.entity_id
_entity_poly.type
_entity_poly.pdbx_seq_one_letter_code
_entity_poly.pdbx_strand_id
1 'polypeptide(L)'
;MSNFLGYDYDYEDMMNIPLLIHIPGEDINEQPENNGGQVDLMPTILNLMGIQNINPYIYGHDLLNTDNNFVLEQMYMPRGSFIKDDIMFCMSEDGIFENGRAWNRITKEPVDVESCRKDFERVYKEIEQSNYILKKDLYKEVLKGKTGKSIELENKDF
;
A
#
# COMPACT_ATOMS: atom_id res chain seq x y z
N MET A 1 0.34 26.88 0.14
CA MET A 1 1.38 25.85 0.34
C MET A 1 2.33 25.81 -0.85
N SER A 2 1.84 25.73 -2.10
CA SER A 2 2.69 25.70 -3.31
C SER A 2 3.70 26.85 -3.41
N ASN A 3 3.32 28.08 -3.06
CA ASN A 3 4.23 29.24 -3.04
C ASN A 3 5.41 29.08 -2.06
N PHE A 4 5.27 28.28 -1.01
CA PHE A 4 6.33 27.99 -0.04
C PHE A 4 7.22 26.83 -0.51
N LEU A 5 6.62 25.81 -1.12
CA LEU A 5 7.32 24.63 -1.62
C LEU A 5 8.10 24.89 -2.92
N GLY A 6 7.69 25.89 -3.71
CA GLY A 6 8.29 26.18 -5.02
C GLY A 6 7.82 25.23 -6.13
N TYR A 7 6.86 24.36 -5.83
CA TYR A 7 6.19 23.44 -6.76
C TYR A 7 4.72 23.25 -6.34
N ASP A 8 3.93 22.63 -7.21
CA ASP A 8 2.50 22.40 -6.96
C ASP A 8 2.30 21.36 -5.86
N TYR A 9 1.61 21.76 -4.80
CA TYR A 9 1.19 20.87 -3.72
C TYR A 9 0.16 19.87 -4.23
N ASP A 10 0.44 18.58 -4.09
CA ASP A 10 -0.41 17.49 -4.59
C ASP A 10 -0.57 16.38 -3.52
N TYR A 11 -1.21 15.27 -3.88
CA TYR A 11 -1.55 14.19 -2.95
C TYR A 11 -0.34 13.62 -2.20
N GLU A 12 0.82 13.48 -2.85
CA GLU A 12 2.04 12.99 -2.20
C GLU A 12 2.52 13.88 -1.05
N ASP A 13 2.32 15.20 -1.15
CA ASP A 13 2.69 16.14 -0.09
C ASP A 13 1.70 16.07 1.07
N MET A 14 0.42 15.86 0.75
CA MET A 14 -0.65 15.78 1.74
C MET A 14 -0.60 14.51 2.57
N MET A 15 -0.30 13.37 1.93
CA MET A 15 -0.39 12.05 2.56
C MET A 15 0.91 11.65 3.27
N ASN A 16 2.03 12.35 3.02
CA ASN A 16 3.28 12.07 3.69
C ASN A 16 3.24 12.51 5.16
N ILE A 17 3.11 11.55 6.06
CA ILE A 17 3.06 11.75 7.51
C ILE A 17 4.33 11.22 8.20
N PRO A 18 4.79 11.85 9.28
CA PRO A 18 5.99 11.40 9.97
C PRO A 18 5.75 10.07 10.71
N LEU A 19 6.67 9.12 10.53
CA LEU A 19 6.79 7.91 11.34
C LEU A 19 8.12 7.94 12.08
N LEU A 20 8.07 7.81 13.41
CA LEU A 20 9.25 7.75 14.27
C LEU A 20 9.15 6.51 15.15
N ILE A 21 10.15 5.64 15.08
CA ILE A 21 10.26 4.43 15.90
C ILE A 21 11.48 4.59 16.81
N HIS A 22 11.28 4.46 18.12
CA HIS A 22 12.36 4.53 19.11
C HIS A 22 12.49 3.18 19.82
N ILE A 23 13.71 2.63 19.82
CA ILE A 23 14.06 1.39 20.52
C ILE A 23 14.92 1.75 21.73
N PRO A 24 14.42 1.58 22.97
CA PRO A 24 15.17 1.94 24.17
C PRO A 24 16.47 1.14 24.30
N GLY A 25 17.57 1.83 24.59
CA GLY A 25 18.89 1.21 24.79
C GLY A 25 19.69 1.01 23.51
N GLU A 26 19.11 1.30 22.35
CA GLU A 26 19.79 1.27 21.06
C GLU A 26 20.02 2.69 20.53
N ASP A 27 21.16 2.92 19.88
CA ASP A 27 21.49 4.18 19.19
C ASP A 27 21.38 3.98 17.68
N ILE A 28 20.14 3.75 17.24
CA ILE A 28 19.81 3.51 15.82
C ILE A 28 19.37 4.84 15.21
N ASN A 29 20.12 5.28 14.19
CA ASN A 29 19.82 6.46 13.40
C ASN A 29 19.73 6.06 11.93
N GLU A 30 18.66 5.35 11.61
CA GLU A 30 18.34 4.89 10.26
C GLU A 30 17.12 5.63 9.74
N GLN A 31 17.16 5.97 8.45
CA GLN A 31 16.05 6.55 7.72
C GLN A 31 15.83 5.69 6.46
N PRO A 32 14.98 4.65 6.53
CA PRO A 32 14.64 3.85 5.37
C PRO A 32 14.04 4.73 4.26
N GLU A 33 14.46 4.51 3.02
CA GLU A 33 13.93 5.24 1.85
C GLU A 33 12.64 4.61 1.30
N ASN A 34 12.22 3.46 1.85
CA ASN A 34 11.06 2.74 1.38
C ASN A 34 9.75 3.51 1.58
N ASN A 35 8.86 3.41 0.60
CA ASN A 35 7.48 3.87 0.79
C ASN A 35 6.76 2.89 1.71
N GLY A 36 6.01 3.41 2.68
CA GLY A 36 5.22 2.63 3.62
C GLY A 36 3.91 3.31 3.98
N GLY A 37 2.89 2.51 4.24
CA GLY A 37 1.59 2.93 4.75
C GLY A 37 1.34 2.43 6.17
N GLN A 38 0.22 2.84 6.76
CA GLN A 38 -0.12 2.48 8.13
C GLN A 38 -0.34 0.96 8.33
N VAL A 39 -0.73 0.25 7.27
CA VAL A 39 -0.92 -1.21 7.29
C VAL A 39 0.39 -1.99 7.53
N ASP A 40 1.53 -1.34 7.28
CA ASP A 40 2.87 -1.92 7.41
C ASP A 40 3.40 -1.87 8.86
N LEU A 41 2.74 -1.10 9.74
CA LEU A 41 3.17 -0.96 11.13
C LEU A 41 3.13 -2.27 11.90
N MET A 42 2.06 -3.06 11.73
CA MET A 42 1.92 -4.35 12.42
C MET A 42 3.06 -5.32 12.11
N PRO A 43 3.34 -5.68 10.85
CA PRO A 43 4.45 -6.60 10.54
C PRO A 43 5.81 -6.01 10.94
N THR A 44 6.03 -4.71 10.80
CA THR A 44 7.27 -4.04 11.22
C THR A 44 7.51 -4.15 12.73
N ILE A 45 6.49 -3.87 13.55
CA ILE A 45 6.57 -3.97 15.01
C ILE A 45 6.77 -5.43 15.45
N LEU A 46 6.07 -6.39 14.83
CA LEU A 46 6.25 -7.81 15.15
C LEU A 46 7.70 -8.25 14.92
N ASN A 47 8.30 -7.82 13.80
CA ASN A 47 9.70 -8.12 13.51
C ASN A 47 10.65 -7.50 14.54
N LEU A 48 10.47 -6.22 14.88
CA LEU A 48 11.26 -5.54 15.93
C LEU A 48 11.14 -6.21 17.30
N MET A 49 9.99 -6.79 17.61
CA MET A 49 9.75 -7.53 18.86
C MET A 49 10.31 -8.97 18.82
N GLY A 50 10.89 -9.41 17.70
CA GLY A 50 11.35 -10.79 17.51
C GLY A 50 10.20 -11.82 17.44
N ILE A 51 8.97 -11.37 17.15
CA ILE A 51 7.81 -12.25 17.04
C ILE A 51 7.70 -12.71 15.59
N GLN A 52 7.92 -14.01 15.37
CA GLN A 52 7.71 -14.60 14.04
C GLN A 52 6.24 -14.47 13.64
N ASN A 53 6.00 -13.89 12.47
CA ASN A 53 4.65 -13.61 12.00
C ASN A 53 3.87 -14.91 11.74
N ILE A 54 2.91 -15.21 12.61
CA ILE A 54 2.08 -16.42 12.55
C ILE A 54 0.96 -16.28 11.48
N ASN A 55 0.64 -15.05 11.06
CA ASN A 55 -0.51 -14.75 10.21
C ASN A 55 -0.11 -14.52 8.74
N PRO A 56 -0.50 -15.41 7.80
CA PRO A 56 -0.22 -15.23 6.38
C PRO A 56 -1.13 -14.20 5.69
N TYR A 57 -2.14 -13.66 6.37
CA TYR A 57 -3.13 -12.72 5.81
C TYR A 57 -2.94 -11.30 6.33
N ILE A 58 -1.70 -10.83 6.29
CA ILE A 58 -1.36 -9.43 6.52
C ILE A 58 -1.02 -8.84 5.15
N TYR A 59 -1.74 -7.79 4.78
CA TYR A 59 -1.52 -7.08 3.51
C TYR A 59 -0.31 -6.15 3.58
N GLY A 60 0.03 -5.67 4.78
CA GLY A 60 1.24 -4.86 4.97
C GLY A 60 2.53 -5.67 4.95
N HIS A 61 3.64 -4.97 4.85
CA HIS A 61 4.99 -5.50 4.78
C HIS A 61 5.85 -4.95 5.91
N ASP A 62 6.92 -5.66 6.26
CA ASP A 62 7.90 -5.13 7.22
C ASP A 62 8.75 -4.05 6.53
N LEU A 63 8.59 -2.80 6.96
CA LEU A 63 9.26 -1.63 6.40
C LEU A 63 10.78 -1.68 6.53
N LEU A 64 11.31 -2.46 7.47
CA LEU A 64 12.75 -2.55 7.73
C LEU A 64 13.43 -3.66 6.92
N ASN A 65 12.67 -4.59 6.34
CA ASN A 65 13.20 -5.76 5.64
C ASN A 65 12.48 -6.03 4.32
N THR A 66 12.07 -4.97 3.60
CA THR A 66 11.39 -5.09 2.32
C THR A 66 12.03 -4.22 1.26
N ASP A 67 12.04 -4.72 0.02
CA ASP A 67 12.28 -3.90 -1.18
C ASP A 67 10.95 -3.43 -1.80
N ASN A 68 9.81 -3.72 -1.16
CA ASN A 68 8.48 -3.41 -1.68
C ASN A 68 8.07 -1.98 -1.31
N ASN A 69 8.27 -1.03 -2.23
CA ASN A 69 7.91 0.38 -2.05
C ASN A 69 6.48 0.68 -2.48
N PHE A 70 5.51 -0.06 -1.95
CA PHE A 70 4.14 -0.03 -2.44
C PHE A 70 3.15 0.40 -1.38
N VAL A 71 2.34 1.42 -1.66
CA VAL A 71 1.29 1.91 -0.76
C VAL A 71 -0.03 2.00 -1.51
N LEU A 72 -1.05 1.38 -0.93
CA LEU A 72 -2.43 1.40 -1.41
C LEU A 72 -3.18 2.59 -0.80
N GLU A 73 -3.71 3.50 -1.63
CA GLU A 73 -4.43 4.67 -1.14
C GLU A 73 -5.90 4.66 -1.58
N GLN A 74 -6.79 4.88 -0.61
CA GLN A 74 -8.24 4.80 -0.83
C GLN A 74 -9.05 5.88 -0.11
N MET A 75 -8.46 6.58 0.86
CA MET A 75 -9.21 7.54 1.68
C MET A 75 -9.35 8.90 0.99
N TYR A 76 -8.26 9.39 0.40
CA TYR A 76 -8.20 10.70 -0.24
C TYR A 76 -8.15 10.64 -1.77
N MET A 77 -7.99 9.44 -2.32
CA MET A 77 -7.89 9.21 -3.76
C MET A 77 -8.90 8.15 -4.19
N PRO A 78 -9.37 8.19 -5.45
CA PRO A 78 -10.28 7.17 -5.97
C PRO A 78 -9.69 5.77 -5.84
N ARG A 79 -10.57 4.81 -5.60
CA ARG A 79 -10.19 3.41 -5.38
C ARG A 79 -9.37 2.88 -6.56
N GLY A 80 -8.24 2.25 -6.27
CA GLY A 80 -7.30 1.80 -7.30
C GLY A 80 -6.06 2.70 -7.41
N SER A 81 -6.06 3.84 -6.74
CA SER A 81 -4.89 4.70 -6.63
C SER A 81 -3.81 4.08 -5.75
N PHE A 82 -2.56 4.35 -6.07
CA PHE A 82 -1.42 3.80 -5.35
C PHE A 82 -0.16 4.65 -5.53
N ILE A 83 0.81 4.40 -4.66
CA ILE A 83 2.18 4.88 -4.77
C ILE A 83 3.09 3.68 -4.88
N LYS A 84 3.95 3.66 -5.89
CA LYS A 84 4.96 2.63 -6.09
C LYS A 84 6.28 3.26 -6.48
N ASP A 85 7.31 3.04 -5.66
CA ASP A 85 8.61 3.70 -5.83
C ASP A 85 8.41 5.24 -5.97
N ASP A 86 8.93 5.82 -7.03
CA ASP A 86 8.75 7.25 -7.33
C ASP A 86 7.47 7.54 -8.13
N ILE A 87 6.68 6.53 -8.49
CA ILE A 87 5.48 6.70 -9.30
C ILE A 87 4.25 6.81 -8.42
N MET A 88 3.43 7.81 -8.72
CA MET A 88 2.09 7.94 -8.18
C MET A 88 1.06 7.74 -9.27
N PHE A 89 0.07 6.90 -9.01
CA PHE A 89 -1.09 6.72 -9.86
C PHE A 89 -2.35 7.14 -9.11
N CYS A 90 -3.07 8.10 -9.69
CA CYS A 90 -4.40 8.50 -9.27
C CYS A 90 -5.41 7.97 -10.27
N MET A 91 -6.31 7.10 -9.82
CA MET A 91 -7.45 6.66 -10.60
C MET A 91 -8.40 7.84 -10.85
N SER A 92 -9.12 7.79 -11.98
CA SER A 92 -10.16 8.77 -12.31
C SER A 92 -11.45 8.53 -11.51
N GLU A 93 -12.16 9.62 -11.20
CA GLU A 93 -13.45 9.58 -10.50
C GLU A 93 -14.56 8.88 -11.30
N ASP A 94 -14.44 8.82 -12.63
CA ASP A 94 -15.37 8.09 -13.49
C ASP A 94 -15.13 6.57 -13.50
N GLY A 95 -14.10 6.09 -12.80
CA GLY A 95 -13.72 4.69 -12.71
C GLY A 95 -13.06 4.12 -13.97
N ILE A 96 -12.74 4.97 -14.96
CA ILE A 96 -12.06 4.56 -16.19
C ILE A 96 -10.55 4.71 -15.98
N PHE A 97 -9.82 3.60 -16.06
CA PHE A 97 -8.38 3.55 -15.81
C PHE A 97 -7.60 4.51 -16.72
N GLU A 98 -7.93 4.52 -18.00
CA GLU A 98 -7.25 5.33 -19.02
C GLU A 98 -7.41 6.85 -18.80
N ASN A 99 -8.44 7.26 -18.05
CA ASN A 99 -8.68 8.65 -17.69
C ASN A 99 -7.94 9.06 -16.40
N GLY A 100 -7.23 8.12 -15.76
CA GLY A 100 -6.42 8.38 -14.58
C GLY A 100 -5.22 9.29 -14.88
N ARG A 101 -4.49 9.63 -13.82
CA ARG A 101 -3.27 10.44 -13.89
C ARG A 101 -2.13 9.67 -13.25
N ALA A 102 -1.00 9.58 -13.93
CA ALA A 102 0.23 9.03 -13.39
C ALA A 102 1.36 10.06 -13.50
N TRP A 103 2.21 10.16 -12.47
CA TRP A 103 3.37 11.06 -12.48
C TRP A 103 4.51 10.52 -11.62
N ASN A 104 5.72 10.98 -11.91
CA ASN A 104 6.87 10.77 -11.04
C ASN A 104 6.88 11.84 -9.93
N ARG A 105 6.94 11.42 -8.68
CA ARG A 105 6.83 12.24 -7.47
C ARG A 105 8.03 13.14 -7.22
N ILE A 106 9.19 12.80 -7.79
CA ILE A 106 10.44 13.57 -7.66
C ILE A 106 10.50 14.64 -8.74
N THR A 107 10.41 14.23 -10.02
CA THR A 107 10.53 15.14 -11.17
C THR A 107 9.26 15.93 -11.43
N LYS A 108 8.12 15.48 -10.88
CA LYS A 108 6.77 16.01 -11.12
C LYS A 108 6.29 15.85 -12.57
N GLU A 109 7.01 15.10 -13.39
CA GLU A 109 6.65 14.88 -14.78
C GLU A 109 5.57 13.79 -14.91
N PRO A 110 4.61 13.97 -15.84
CA PRO A 110 3.62 12.95 -16.12
C PRO A 110 4.28 11.69 -16.69
N VAL A 111 3.74 10.53 -16.32
CA VAL A 111 4.13 9.24 -16.90
C VAL A 111 2.92 8.60 -17.59
N ASP A 112 3.19 7.64 -18.47
CA ASP A 112 2.12 6.92 -19.16
C ASP A 112 1.28 6.11 -18.15
N VAL A 113 -0.02 6.34 -18.16
CA VAL A 113 -0.97 5.61 -17.30
C VAL A 113 -0.91 4.11 -17.59
N GLU A 114 -0.68 3.73 -18.85
CA GLU A 114 -0.63 2.32 -19.24
C GLU A 114 0.50 1.55 -18.55
N SER A 115 1.61 2.21 -18.19
CA SER A 115 2.69 1.57 -17.44
C SER A 115 2.26 1.13 -16.03
N CYS A 116 1.16 1.71 -15.51
CA CYS A 116 0.61 1.44 -14.20
C CYS A 116 -0.43 0.29 -14.18
N ARG A 117 -0.80 -0.28 -15.34
CA ARG A 117 -1.94 -1.21 -15.44
C ARG A 117 -1.80 -2.44 -14.55
N LYS A 118 -0.64 -3.08 -14.57
CA LYS A 118 -0.39 -4.30 -13.77
C LYS A 118 -0.49 -4.03 -12.27
N ASP A 119 0.06 -2.90 -11.83
CA ASP A 119 0.03 -2.50 -10.43
C ASP A 119 -1.40 -2.10 -10.02
N PHE A 120 -2.14 -1.40 -10.88
CA PHE A 120 -3.57 -1.11 -10.67
C PHE A 120 -4.41 -2.39 -10.52
N GLU A 121 -4.25 -3.38 -11.41
CA GLU A 121 -4.99 -4.65 -11.33
C GLU A 121 -4.69 -5.39 -10.02
N ARG A 122 -3.42 -5.37 -9.60
CA ARG A 122 -3.00 -5.93 -8.29
C ARG A 122 -3.69 -5.20 -7.14
N VAL A 123 -3.61 -3.86 -7.11
CA VAL A 123 -4.25 -3.01 -6.09
C VAL A 123 -5.73 -3.30 -5.98
N TYR A 124 -6.43 -3.29 -7.12
CA TYR A 124 -7.86 -3.49 -7.15
C TYR A 124 -8.24 -4.85 -6.56
N LYS A 125 -7.49 -5.90 -6.92
CA LYS A 125 -7.66 -7.25 -6.38
C LYS A 125 -7.40 -7.33 -4.88
N GLU A 126 -6.31 -6.76 -4.37
CA GLU A 126 -5.99 -6.79 -2.93
C GLU A 126 -7.07 -6.07 -2.11
N ILE A 127 -7.56 -4.93 -2.60
CA ILE A 127 -8.65 -4.19 -1.96
C ILE A 127 -9.96 -4.99 -1.98
N GLU A 128 -10.34 -5.58 -3.12
CA GLU A 128 -11.53 -6.44 -3.21
C GLU A 128 -11.43 -7.65 -2.27
N GLN A 129 -10.28 -8.31 -2.20
CA GLN A 129 -10.06 -9.44 -1.31
C GLN A 129 -10.21 -9.03 0.16
N SER A 130 -9.60 -7.90 0.55
CA SER A 130 -9.73 -7.36 1.91
C SER A 130 -11.19 -7.04 2.25
N ASN A 131 -11.88 -6.32 1.35
CA ASN A 131 -13.30 -6.00 1.51
C ASN A 131 -14.18 -7.25 1.59
N TYR A 132 -13.89 -8.27 0.79
CA TYR A 132 -14.65 -9.52 0.80
C TYR A 132 -14.51 -10.26 2.13
N ILE A 133 -13.29 -10.40 2.64
CA ILE A 133 -13.02 -11.04 3.95
C ILE A 133 -13.80 -10.33 5.05
N LEU A 134 -13.76 -8.99 5.08
CA LEU A 134 -14.44 -8.18 6.09
C LEU A 134 -15.97 -8.27 5.96
N LYS A 135 -16.53 -8.10 4.75
CA LYS A 135 -17.99 -8.12 4.52
C LYS A 135 -18.64 -9.47 4.80
N LYS A 136 -17.88 -10.55 4.71
CA LYS A 136 -18.36 -11.92 4.90
C LYS A 136 -17.96 -12.52 6.25
N ASP A 137 -17.29 -11.76 7.12
CA ASP A 137 -16.74 -12.23 8.40
C ASP A 137 -15.88 -13.50 8.25
N LEU A 138 -15.09 -13.57 7.17
CA LEU A 138 -14.35 -14.80 6.80
C LEU A 138 -12.98 -14.91 7.45
N TYR A 139 -12.64 -14.02 8.38
CA TYR A 139 -11.29 -13.98 8.94
C TYR A 139 -10.93 -15.30 9.65
N LYS A 140 -11.89 -15.94 10.31
CA LYS A 140 -11.67 -17.22 10.99
C LYS A 140 -11.44 -18.36 9.99
N GLU A 141 -12.17 -18.39 8.90
CA GLU A 141 -12.08 -19.37 7.82
C GLU A 141 -10.73 -19.24 7.09
N VAL A 142 -10.36 -18.00 6.79
CA VAL A 142 -9.07 -17.60 6.23
C VAL A 142 -7.94 -18.13 7.12
N LEU A 143 -7.98 -17.87 8.44
CA LEU A 143 -7.00 -18.43 9.38
C LEU A 143 -6.99 -19.98 9.43
N LYS A 144 -8.15 -20.63 9.29
CA LYS A 144 -8.30 -22.10 9.31
C LYS A 144 -7.79 -22.78 8.04
N GLY A 145 -7.79 -22.10 6.88
CA GLY A 145 -7.40 -22.66 5.57
C GLY A 145 -6.00 -23.30 5.51
N LYS A 146 -5.13 -23.03 6.49
CA LYS A 146 -3.83 -23.71 6.67
C LYS A 146 -3.92 -25.16 7.18
N THR A 147 -5.08 -25.72 7.55
CA THR A 147 -5.21 -27.17 7.86
C THR A 147 -5.42 -28.06 6.62
N GLY A 148 -5.24 -27.53 5.40
CA GLY A 148 -5.11 -28.36 4.20
C GLY A 148 -6.32 -28.36 3.24
N LYS A 149 -7.07 -27.26 3.16
CA LYS A 149 -7.93 -26.99 2.01
C LYS A 149 -7.63 -25.59 1.49
N SER A 150 -7.03 -25.56 0.30
CA SER A 150 -6.91 -24.36 -0.52
C SER A 150 -8.27 -23.66 -0.58
N ILE A 151 -8.34 -22.44 -0.07
CA ILE A 151 -9.39 -21.51 -0.48
C ILE A 151 -8.95 -21.05 -1.87
N GLU A 152 -9.30 -21.84 -2.89
CA GLU A 152 -9.45 -21.27 -4.22
C GLU A 152 -10.56 -20.23 -4.06
N LEU A 153 -10.16 -18.96 -3.98
CA LEU A 153 -11.06 -17.85 -4.21
C LEU A 153 -11.46 -17.98 -5.68
N GLU A 154 -12.48 -18.79 -5.94
CA GLU A 154 -13.08 -18.96 -7.26
C GLU A 154 -13.30 -17.57 -7.83
N ASN A 155 -12.76 -17.35 -9.03
CA ASN A 155 -13.12 -16.24 -9.90
C ASN A 155 -14.65 -16.28 -10.10
N LYS A 156 -15.39 -15.64 -9.21
CA LYS A 156 -16.80 -15.35 -9.39
C LYS A 156 -16.90 -13.85 -9.62
N ASP A 157 -16.84 -13.55 -10.91
CA ASP A 157 -17.21 -12.31 -11.58
C ASP A 157 -16.46 -11.06 -11.10
N PHE A 158 -15.33 -10.81 -11.77
CA PHE A 158 -14.84 -9.48 -12.06
C PHE A 158 -15.41 -9.03 -13.41
#